data_AF-A0A5C6G9J5-F1
#
_entry.id   AF-A0A5C6G9J5-F1
#
_cell.length_a   1.000
_cell.length_b   1.000
_cell.length_c   1.000
_cell.angle_alpha   90.00
_cell.angle_beta   90.00
_cell.angle_gamma   90.00
#
_symmetry.space_group_name_H-M   'P 1'
#
loop_
_entity.id
_entity.type
_entity.pdbx_description
1 polymer ?
#
loop_
_entity_poly.entity_id
_entity_poly.type
_entity_poly.pdbx_seq_one_letter_code
_entity_poly.pdbx_strand_id
1 'polypeptide(L)'
;MVGKASESRIIAERKKALRLLQNGERLVDVMELPQILNSAVVSNPVSYSSSLDLYAHVRRLASLYPSSPLVASVMDEANSAIRRMAVDLIATLQTPNLKLASSLRTAGWLKRIVPELVNNVQIEESLPAIFLVCRLSTLIATLDALEPLKQLADEEGIRNVKSSQAWSGGQHTERYLKRFIEVFREHSFVMVSVSKSVDASFSQPASSTAGLIHPLPTVLASFPLHLVGLLMNTLQTYLPAIKDQASRESIITQVLYCAGSLGRLGADFGMFLSALGMTEWIELVKRHRLLAGRLESVIGDHRTSQATST
;
A
#
# COMPACT_ATOMS: atom_id res chain seq x y z
N MET A 1 6.71 7.14 -74.12
CA MET A 1 5.93 6.65 -72.95
C MET A 1 6.38 7.21 -71.59
N VAL A 2 7.48 7.99 -71.50
CA VAL A 2 8.02 8.48 -70.22
C VAL A 2 7.23 9.66 -69.61
N GLY A 3 6.61 10.53 -70.43
CA GLY A 3 5.90 11.74 -69.96
C GLY A 3 4.59 11.51 -69.19
N LYS A 4 3.83 10.46 -69.51
CA LYS A 4 2.58 10.13 -68.79
C LYS A 4 2.84 9.61 -67.36
N ALA A 5 3.97 8.93 -67.15
CA ALA A 5 4.36 8.43 -65.83
C ALA A 5 4.82 9.58 -64.91
N SER A 6 5.54 10.58 -65.44
CA SER A 6 5.92 11.77 -64.69
C SER A 6 4.72 12.66 -64.34
N GLU A 7 3.77 12.83 -65.25
CA GLU A 7 2.56 13.62 -65.03
C GLU A 7 1.62 12.95 -64.00
N SER A 8 1.49 11.62 -64.06
CA SER A 8 0.77 10.85 -63.05
C SER A 8 1.41 10.97 -61.66
N ARG A 9 2.74 11.01 -61.58
CA ARG A 9 3.48 11.22 -60.33
C ARG A 9 3.25 12.63 -59.75
N ILE A 10 3.27 13.66 -60.57
CA ILE A 10 2.99 15.05 -60.15
C ILE A 10 1.56 15.18 -59.63
N ILE A 11 0.58 14.55 -60.28
CA ILE A 11 -0.82 14.55 -59.82
C ILE A 11 -0.96 13.78 -58.49
N ALA A 12 -0.24 12.67 -58.32
CA ALA A 12 -0.22 11.92 -57.06
C ALA A 12 0.41 12.74 -55.91
N GLU A 13 1.51 13.44 -56.18
CA GLU A 13 2.16 14.35 -55.23
C GLU A 13 1.23 15.51 -54.84
N ARG A 14 0.55 16.13 -55.81
CA ARG A 14 -0.43 17.20 -55.55
C ARG A 14 -1.63 16.70 -54.74
N LYS A 15 -2.14 15.50 -55.04
CA LYS A 15 -3.22 14.86 -54.25
C LYS A 15 -2.76 14.56 -52.82
N LYS A 16 -1.52 14.10 -52.64
CA LYS A 16 -0.93 13.86 -51.32
C LYS A 16 -0.78 15.17 -50.53
N ALA A 17 -0.28 16.24 -51.17
CA ALA A 17 -0.15 17.56 -50.58
C ALA A 17 -1.50 18.14 -50.14
N LEU A 18 -2.54 18.02 -50.99
CA LEU A 18 -3.90 18.45 -50.64
C LEU A 18 -4.49 17.66 -49.47
N ARG A 19 -4.27 16.34 -49.42
CA ARG A 19 -4.71 15.51 -48.28
C ARG A 19 -4.00 15.88 -47.00
N LEU A 20 -2.71 16.21 -47.07
CA LEU A 20 -1.94 16.65 -45.90
C LEU A 20 -2.43 18.01 -45.42
N LEU A 21 -2.68 18.95 -46.34
CA LEU A 21 -3.18 20.28 -46.00
C LEU A 21 -4.59 20.24 -45.38
N GLN A 22 -5.45 19.34 -45.85
CA GLN A 22 -6.79 19.13 -45.29
C GLN A 22 -6.79 18.45 -43.91
N ASN A 23 -5.80 17.60 -43.62
CA ASN A 23 -5.71 16.88 -42.35
C ASN A 23 -4.63 17.43 -41.41
N GLY A 24 -4.03 18.57 -41.76
CA GLY A 24 -2.91 19.16 -41.01
C GLY A 24 -3.26 19.45 -39.56
N GLU A 25 -4.39 20.14 -39.32
CA GLU A 25 -4.88 20.46 -37.98
C GLU A 25 -5.09 19.20 -37.13
N ARG A 26 -5.72 18.17 -37.71
CA ARG A 26 -5.96 16.90 -37.00
C ARG A 26 -4.67 16.17 -36.64
N LEU A 27 -3.63 16.28 -37.46
CA LEU A 27 -2.32 15.71 -37.16
C LEU A 27 -1.62 16.47 -36.03
N VAL A 28 -1.78 17.81 -36.01
CA VAL A 28 -1.30 18.64 -34.90
C VAL A 28 -2.03 18.26 -33.61
N ASP A 29 -3.36 18.15 -33.62
CA ASP A 29 -4.14 17.72 -32.45
C ASP A 29 -3.64 16.39 -31.89
N VAL A 30 -3.34 15.41 -32.77
CA VAL A 30 -2.80 14.10 -32.37
C VAL A 30 -1.40 14.22 -31.75
N MET A 31 -0.57 15.13 -32.25
CA MET A 31 0.75 15.42 -31.67
C MET A 31 0.68 16.18 -30.35
N GLU A 32 -0.41 16.90 -30.08
CA GLU A 32 -0.61 17.61 -28.81
C GLU A 32 -1.11 16.69 -27.68
N LEU A 33 -1.74 15.56 -28.00
CA LEU A 33 -2.28 14.61 -27.01
C LEU A 33 -1.28 14.21 -25.92
N PRO A 34 0.00 13.87 -26.20
CA PRO A 34 0.97 13.53 -25.17
C PRO A 34 1.32 14.72 -24.28
N GLN A 35 1.35 15.94 -24.81
CA GLN A 35 1.61 17.16 -24.03
C GLN A 35 0.46 17.46 -23.07
N ILE A 36 -0.79 17.30 -23.54
CA ILE A 36 -1.99 17.44 -22.72
C ILE A 36 -2.02 16.35 -21.64
N LEU A 37 -1.67 15.11 -21.98
CA LEU A 37 -1.56 14.03 -21.00
C LEU A 37 -0.49 14.36 -19.95
N ASN A 38 0.66 14.88 -20.37
CA ASN A 38 1.74 15.26 -19.48
C ASN A 38 1.33 16.36 -18.49
N SER A 39 0.61 17.39 -18.96
CA SER A 39 0.11 18.45 -18.09
C SER A 39 -0.97 17.96 -17.13
N ALA A 40 -1.83 17.02 -17.56
CA ALA A 40 -2.85 16.40 -16.71
C ALA A 40 -2.27 15.51 -15.59
N VAL A 41 -1.13 14.86 -15.85
CA VAL A 41 -0.39 14.05 -14.85
C VAL A 41 0.30 14.94 -13.81
N VAL A 42 0.82 16.09 -14.21
CA VAL A 42 1.57 17.02 -13.33
C VAL A 42 0.66 18.01 -12.58
N SER A 43 -0.60 18.15 -13.01
CA SER A 43 -1.53 19.12 -12.42
C SER A 43 -1.82 18.83 -10.94
N ASN A 44 -2.12 19.87 -10.17
CA ASN A 44 -2.50 19.75 -8.76
C ASN A 44 -3.89 20.38 -8.54
N PRO A 45 -4.95 19.60 -8.25
CA PRO A 45 -4.98 18.16 -8.04
C PRO A 45 -4.85 17.35 -9.35
N VAL A 46 -4.14 16.22 -9.28
CA VAL A 46 -3.93 15.32 -10.43
C VAL A 46 -5.26 14.80 -10.94
N SER A 47 -5.52 15.02 -12.23
CA SER A 47 -6.75 14.56 -12.89
C SER A 47 -6.54 13.16 -13.45
N TYR A 48 -6.60 12.17 -12.55
CA TYR A 48 -6.34 10.76 -12.89
C TYR A 48 -7.31 10.18 -13.93
N SER A 49 -8.59 10.56 -13.88
CA SER A 49 -9.59 10.07 -14.84
C SER A 49 -9.31 10.55 -16.26
N SER A 50 -9.10 11.86 -16.44
CA SER A 50 -8.81 12.42 -17.76
C SER A 50 -7.48 11.92 -18.33
N SER A 51 -6.47 11.74 -17.48
CA SER A 51 -5.17 11.17 -17.89
C SER A 51 -5.32 9.75 -18.44
N LEU A 52 -6.14 8.91 -17.79
CA LEU A 52 -6.42 7.56 -18.28
C LEU A 52 -7.26 7.55 -19.56
N ASP A 53 -8.25 8.44 -19.68
CA ASP A 53 -9.08 8.55 -20.87
C ASP A 53 -8.26 8.99 -22.11
N LEU A 54 -7.37 9.98 -21.93
CA LEU A 54 -6.44 10.45 -22.96
C LEU A 54 -5.50 9.32 -23.40
N TYR A 55 -4.93 8.59 -22.44
CA TYR A 55 -4.06 7.46 -22.74
C TYR A 55 -4.80 6.33 -23.48
N ALA A 56 -6.03 5.99 -23.05
CA ALA A 56 -6.88 5.02 -23.73
C ALA A 56 -7.24 5.47 -25.17
N HIS A 57 -7.39 6.77 -25.40
CA HIS A 57 -7.54 7.31 -26.76
C HIS A 57 -6.26 7.11 -27.58
N VAL A 58 -5.08 7.49 -27.06
CA VAL A 58 -3.81 7.33 -27.79
C VAL A 58 -3.56 5.86 -28.15
N ARG A 59 -3.86 4.94 -27.23
CA ARG A 59 -3.74 3.49 -27.47
C ARG A 59 -4.70 2.97 -28.54
N ARG A 60 -5.95 3.42 -28.55
CA ARG A 60 -6.90 3.12 -29.63
C ARG A 60 -6.42 3.66 -30.98
N LEU A 61 -5.80 4.84 -30.98
CA LEU A 61 -5.23 5.42 -32.19
C LEU A 61 -4.03 4.59 -32.69
N ALA A 62 -3.18 4.09 -31.79
CA ALA A 62 -2.10 3.17 -32.10
C ALA A 62 -2.57 1.81 -32.65
N SER A 63 -3.70 1.28 -32.16
CA SER A 63 -4.26 0.03 -32.69
C SER A 63 -4.92 0.21 -34.07
N LEU A 64 -5.50 1.38 -34.34
CA LEU A 64 -6.10 1.70 -35.64
C LEU A 64 -5.06 1.98 -36.74
N TYR A 65 -3.89 2.52 -36.37
CA TYR A 65 -2.85 2.94 -37.32
C TYR A 65 -1.46 2.37 -36.99
N PRO A 66 -1.27 1.04 -36.96
CA PRO A 66 -0.03 0.40 -36.51
C PRO A 66 1.17 0.66 -37.44
N SER A 67 0.93 1.00 -38.70
CA SER A 67 2.00 1.27 -39.68
C SER A 67 2.48 2.72 -39.68
N SER A 68 1.90 3.60 -38.86
CA SER A 68 2.24 5.02 -38.85
C SER A 68 3.35 5.33 -37.84
N PRO A 69 4.51 5.87 -38.28
CA PRO A 69 5.61 6.20 -37.37
C PRO A 69 5.27 7.38 -36.44
N LEU A 70 4.41 8.30 -36.88
CA LEU A 70 3.96 9.43 -36.05
C LEU A 70 3.12 8.92 -34.86
N VAL A 71 2.21 7.99 -35.12
CA VAL A 71 1.37 7.39 -34.08
C VAL A 71 2.19 6.56 -33.11
N ALA A 72 3.20 5.83 -33.59
CA ALA A 72 4.14 5.13 -32.74
C ALA A 72 4.88 6.10 -31.80
N SER A 73 5.39 7.22 -32.33
CA SER A 73 6.04 8.27 -31.52
C SER A 73 5.11 8.86 -30.45
N VAL A 74 3.85 9.17 -30.81
CA VAL A 74 2.84 9.70 -29.89
C VAL A 74 2.52 8.67 -28.79
N MET A 75 2.44 7.38 -29.13
CA MET A 75 2.25 6.31 -28.17
C MET A 75 3.43 6.18 -27.20
N ASP A 76 4.67 6.27 -27.67
CA ASP A 76 5.87 6.19 -26.84
C ASP A 76 5.97 7.35 -25.84
N GLU A 77 5.61 8.56 -26.26
CA GLU A 77 5.56 9.72 -25.37
C GLU A 77 4.44 9.58 -24.33
N ALA A 78 3.27 9.09 -24.74
CA ALA A 78 2.15 8.82 -23.84
C ALA A 78 2.49 7.71 -22.81
N ASN A 79 3.16 6.64 -23.25
CA ASN A 79 3.70 5.59 -22.37
C ASN A 79 4.64 6.18 -21.33
N SER A 80 5.52 7.09 -21.73
CA SER A 80 6.46 7.77 -20.83
C SER A 80 5.74 8.64 -19.80
N ALA A 81 4.65 9.31 -20.17
CA ALA A 81 3.83 10.08 -19.24
C ALA A 81 3.11 9.20 -18.20
N ILE A 82 2.52 8.07 -18.63
CA ILE A 82 1.87 7.12 -17.72
C ILE A 82 2.87 6.42 -16.80
N ARG A 83 4.08 6.11 -17.28
CA ARG A 83 5.17 5.59 -16.43
C ARG A 83 5.54 6.57 -15.33
N ARG A 84 5.63 7.87 -15.63
CA ARG A 84 5.87 8.92 -14.62
C ARG A 84 4.74 8.99 -13.60
N MET A 85 3.48 8.96 -14.05
CA MET A 85 2.32 8.88 -13.14
C MET A 85 2.40 7.66 -12.20
N ALA A 86 2.82 6.49 -12.70
CA ALA A 86 3.00 5.30 -11.87
C ALA A 86 4.11 5.50 -10.81
N VAL A 87 5.22 6.12 -11.17
CA VAL A 87 6.31 6.47 -10.23
C VAL A 87 5.81 7.43 -9.14
N ASP A 88 5.05 8.46 -9.51
CA ASP A 88 4.51 9.44 -8.55
C ASP A 88 3.49 8.80 -7.59
N LEU A 89 2.67 7.86 -8.09
CA LEU A 89 1.76 7.06 -7.27
C LEU A 89 2.51 6.15 -6.28
N ILE A 90 3.61 5.53 -6.73
CA ILE A 90 4.48 4.72 -5.85
C ILE A 90 5.13 5.59 -4.78
N ALA A 91 5.66 6.77 -5.15
CA ALA A 91 6.21 7.73 -4.20
C ALA A 91 5.16 8.18 -3.18
N THR A 92 3.92 8.39 -3.63
CA THR A 92 2.79 8.70 -2.74
C THR A 92 2.51 7.58 -1.75
N LEU A 93 2.57 6.30 -2.17
CA LEU A 93 2.41 5.15 -1.27
C LEU A 93 3.51 5.08 -0.20
N GLN A 94 4.72 5.55 -0.52
CA GLN A 94 5.86 5.54 0.39
C GLN A 94 5.81 6.64 1.45
N THR A 95 4.86 7.58 1.39
CA THR A 95 4.72 8.64 2.38
C THR A 95 4.28 8.10 3.76
N PRO A 96 4.90 8.51 4.89
CA PRO A 96 4.66 7.89 6.19
C PRO A 96 3.21 8.02 6.68
N ASN A 97 2.62 9.21 6.57
CA ASN A 97 1.32 9.54 7.16
C ASN A 97 0.15 9.39 6.17
N LEU A 98 0.22 8.40 5.29
CA LEU A 98 -0.80 8.18 4.27
C LEU A 98 -2.10 7.64 4.89
N LYS A 99 -3.17 8.44 4.81
CA LYS A 99 -4.51 8.04 5.28
C LYS A 99 -5.06 6.87 4.46
N LEU A 100 -5.81 5.98 5.11
CA LEU A 100 -6.42 4.79 4.49
C LEU A 100 -7.19 5.09 3.20
N ALA A 101 -8.05 6.12 3.19
CA ALA A 101 -8.80 6.52 1.99
C ALA A 101 -7.90 7.00 0.84
N SER A 102 -6.75 7.60 1.15
CA SER A 102 -5.76 7.99 0.14
C SER A 102 -5.03 6.76 -0.40
N SER A 103 -4.59 5.86 0.49
CA SER A 103 -3.96 4.58 0.12
C SER A 103 -4.83 3.75 -0.82
N LEU A 104 -6.14 3.63 -0.51
CA LEU A 104 -7.10 2.90 -1.35
C LEU A 104 -7.25 3.53 -2.73
N ARG A 105 -7.36 4.87 -2.80
CA ARG A 105 -7.43 5.57 -4.10
C ARG A 105 -6.16 5.37 -4.91
N THR A 106 -4.99 5.57 -4.31
CA THR A 106 -3.69 5.38 -4.97
C THR A 106 -3.52 3.94 -5.48
N ALA A 107 -3.87 2.93 -4.67
CA ALA A 107 -3.88 1.53 -5.10
C ALA A 107 -4.89 1.29 -6.24
N GLY A 108 -6.07 1.89 -6.18
CA GLY A 108 -7.08 1.84 -7.24
C GLY A 108 -6.63 2.47 -8.56
N TRP A 109 -5.82 3.53 -8.52
CA TRP A 109 -5.22 4.12 -9.73
C TRP A 109 -4.12 3.24 -10.31
N LEU A 110 -3.21 2.72 -9.47
CA LEU A 110 -2.18 1.78 -9.90
C LEU A 110 -2.80 0.53 -10.54
N LYS A 111 -3.94 0.03 -10.05
CA LYS A 111 -4.69 -1.06 -10.70
C LYS A 111 -4.99 -0.80 -12.17
N ARG A 112 -5.35 0.44 -12.52
CA ARG A 112 -5.74 0.79 -13.89
C ARG A 112 -4.54 1.01 -14.80
N ILE A 113 -3.38 1.34 -14.22
CA ILE A 113 -2.16 1.70 -14.94
C ILE A 113 -1.23 0.50 -15.13
N VAL A 114 -1.06 -0.35 -14.12
CA VAL A 114 -0.12 -1.48 -14.14
C VAL A 114 -0.39 -2.47 -15.30
N PRO A 115 -1.65 -2.88 -15.58
CA PRO A 115 -1.95 -3.75 -16.73
C PRO A 115 -1.53 -3.14 -18.07
N GLU A 116 -1.55 -1.81 -18.16
CA GLU A 116 -1.24 -1.08 -19.38
C GLU A 116 0.27 -0.95 -19.62
N LEU A 117 1.06 -0.96 -18.55
CA LEU A 117 2.51 -0.76 -18.62
C LEU A 117 3.30 -2.06 -18.74
N VAL A 118 2.74 -3.18 -18.26
CA VAL A 118 3.43 -4.47 -18.17
C VAL A 118 2.58 -5.58 -18.78
N ASN A 119 2.87 -5.92 -20.03
CA ASN A 119 2.36 -7.15 -20.64
C ASN A 119 3.13 -8.34 -20.03
N ASN A 120 2.44 -9.30 -19.41
CA ASN A 120 2.93 -10.59 -18.87
C ASN A 120 3.13 -10.76 -17.35
N VAL A 121 2.61 -9.88 -16.48
CA VAL A 121 2.59 -10.19 -15.03
C VAL A 121 1.23 -10.76 -14.65
N GLN A 122 1.20 -11.76 -13.76
CA GLN A 122 -0.02 -12.12 -13.02
C GLN A 122 -0.41 -10.92 -12.14
N ILE A 123 -1.13 -9.98 -12.75
CA ILE A 123 -1.41 -8.64 -12.18
C ILE A 123 -2.10 -8.75 -10.82
N GLU A 124 -2.92 -9.80 -10.63
CA GLU A 124 -3.73 -10.04 -9.43
C GLU A 124 -2.89 -10.14 -8.16
N GLU A 125 -1.71 -10.78 -8.20
CA GLU A 125 -0.83 -10.88 -7.03
C GLU A 125 0.22 -9.74 -6.95
N SER A 126 0.56 -9.15 -8.11
CA SER A 126 1.65 -8.17 -8.18
C SER A 126 1.32 -6.83 -7.53
N LEU A 127 0.10 -6.32 -7.67
CA LEU A 127 -0.24 -5.01 -7.12
C LEU A 127 -0.34 -5.01 -5.59
N PRO A 128 -1.02 -5.98 -4.95
CA PRO A 128 -0.96 -6.11 -3.49
C PRO A 128 0.47 -6.23 -2.98
N ALA A 129 1.34 -6.96 -3.69
CA ALA A 129 2.75 -7.08 -3.34
C ALA A 129 3.50 -5.74 -3.46
N ILE A 130 3.33 -4.99 -4.56
CA ILE A 130 3.92 -3.65 -4.72
C ILE A 130 3.48 -2.72 -3.60
N PHE A 131 2.18 -2.72 -3.28
CA PHE A 131 1.65 -1.93 -2.17
C PHE A 131 2.32 -2.30 -0.84
N LEU A 132 2.39 -3.60 -0.52
CA LEU A 132 3.03 -4.08 0.70
C LEU A 132 4.50 -3.70 0.76
N VAL A 133 5.27 -3.88 -0.31
CA VAL A 133 6.70 -3.53 -0.37
C VAL A 133 6.88 -2.03 -0.13
N CYS A 134 6.10 -1.18 -0.78
CA CYS A 134 6.18 0.28 -0.59
C CYS A 134 5.90 0.65 0.87
N ARG A 135 4.81 0.13 1.44
CA ARG A 135 4.43 0.43 2.82
C ARG A 135 5.37 -0.18 3.85
N LEU A 136 5.95 -1.35 3.58
CA LEU A 136 6.90 -2.01 4.45
C LEU A 136 8.21 -1.24 4.46
N SER A 137 8.68 -0.76 3.30
CA SER A 137 9.83 0.12 3.21
C SER A 137 9.63 1.40 4.03
N THR A 138 8.44 1.99 3.99
CA THR A 138 8.11 3.14 4.84
C THR A 138 8.12 2.80 6.32
N LEU A 139 7.54 1.65 6.72
CA LEU A 139 7.56 1.19 8.11
C LEU A 139 8.99 0.97 8.60
N ILE A 140 9.84 0.33 7.80
CA ILE A 140 11.25 0.11 8.15
C ILE A 140 11.94 1.46 8.34
N ALA A 141 11.78 2.40 7.39
CA ALA A 141 12.38 3.73 7.52
C ALA A 141 11.88 4.51 8.75
N THR A 142 10.60 4.38 9.13
CA THR A 142 10.08 5.04 10.34
C THR A 142 10.54 4.35 11.62
N LEU A 143 10.76 3.04 11.61
CA LEU A 143 11.36 2.31 12.72
C LEU A 143 12.86 2.60 12.85
N ASP A 144 13.59 2.73 11.75
CA ASP A 144 15.00 3.11 11.74
C ASP A 144 15.20 4.53 12.29
N ALA A 145 14.22 5.42 12.14
CA ALA A 145 14.25 6.73 12.79
C ALA A 145 14.18 6.65 14.33
N LEU A 146 13.77 5.50 14.90
CA LEU A 146 13.79 5.24 16.34
C LEU A 146 15.14 4.70 16.82
N GLU A 147 16.12 4.51 15.94
CA GLU A 147 17.45 3.99 16.27
C GLU A 147 18.12 4.74 17.44
N PRO A 148 18.04 6.07 17.59
CA PRO A 148 18.60 6.74 18.77
C PRO A 148 17.94 6.31 20.09
N LEU A 149 16.62 6.07 20.10
CA LEU A 149 15.92 5.57 21.29
C LEU A 149 16.26 4.10 21.56
N LYS A 150 16.44 3.32 20.49
CA LYS A 150 16.84 1.92 20.56
C LYS A 150 18.23 1.76 21.16
N GLN A 151 19.20 2.57 20.73
CA GLN A 151 20.56 2.57 21.28
C GLN A 151 20.56 2.85 22.79
N LEU A 152 19.77 3.83 23.25
CA LEU A 152 19.62 4.10 24.69
C LEU A 152 19.02 2.91 25.45
N ALA A 153 18.06 2.20 24.85
CA ALA A 153 17.47 0.99 25.43
C ALA A 153 18.49 -0.17 25.46
N ASP A 154 19.27 -0.34 24.40
CA ASP A 154 20.30 -1.38 24.30
C ASP A 154 21.42 -1.14 25.32
N GLU A 155 21.88 0.10 25.49
CA GLU A 155 22.84 0.48 26.53
C GLU A 155 22.31 0.20 27.94
N GLU A 156 21.03 0.51 28.19
CA GLU A 156 20.35 0.21 29.46
C GLU A 156 20.29 -1.29 29.72
N GLY A 157 19.99 -2.09 28.70
CA GLY A 157 20.01 -3.56 28.76
C GLY A 157 21.39 -4.12 29.13
N ILE A 158 22.45 -3.64 28.47
CA ILE A 158 23.84 -4.06 28.75
C ILE A 158 24.27 -3.69 30.17
N ARG A 159 23.87 -2.51 30.66
CA ARG A 159 24.18 -2.07 32.04
C ARG A 159 23.45 -2.91 33.08
N ASN A 160 22.20 -3.31 32.82
CA ASN A 160 21.42 -4.16 33.72
C ASN A 160 22.03 -5.57 33.85
N VAL A 161 22.66 -6.11 32.80
CA VAL A 161 23.39 -7.39 32.87
C VAL A 161 24.67 -7.27 33.71
N LYS A 162 25.32 -6.11 33.69
CA LYS A 162 26.60 -5.88 34.39
C LYS A 162 26.45 -5.40 35.84
N SER A 163 25.30 -4.85 36.21
CA SER A 163 25.05 -4.29 37.54
C SER A 163 23.94 -5.05 38.27
N SER A 164 24.31 -5.75 39.35
CA SER A 164 23.37 -6.46 40.24
C SER A 164 22.67 -5.52 41.24
N GLN A 165 22.86 -4.20 41.14
CA GLN A 165 22.20 -3.24 42.04
C GLN A 165 20.77 -2.95 41.58
N ALA A 166 19.89 -2.73 42.57
CA ALA A 166 18.49 -2.36 42.44
C ALA A 166 18.31 -0.96 41.83
N TRP A 167 18.73 -0.77 40.58
CA TRP A 167 18.36 0.40 39.79
C TRP A 167 16.91 0.24 39.32
N SER A 168 16.11 1.30 39.44
CA SER A 168 14.80 1.51 38.79
C SER A 168 14.92 1.62 37.26
N GLY A 169 15.62 0.66 36.64
CA GLY A 169 15.98 0.66 35.24
C GLY A 169 14.79 0.27 34.37
N GLY A 170 14.87 0.65 33.10
CA GLY A 170 13.90 0.36 32.06
C GLY A 170 13.16 1.58 31.53
N GLN A 171 13.49 2.81 31.95
CA GLN A 171 12.77 4.01 31.50
C GLN A 171 13.04 4.34 30.02
N HIS A 172 14.28 4.17 29.56
CA HIS A 172 14.62 4.37 28.15
C HIS A 172 14.04 3.25 27.30
N THR A 173 14.13 2.02 27.81
CA THR A 173 13.53 0.84 27.19
C THR A 173 12.02 0.96 27.06
N GLU A 174 11.33 1.43 28.09
CA GLU A 174 9.89 1.72 28.07
C GLU A 174 9.54 2.79 27.04
N ARG A 175 10.28 3.90 27.00
CA ARG A 175 10.04 4.98 26.04
C ARG A 175 10.20 4.50 24.60
N TYR A 176 11.27 3.74 24.33
CA TYR A 176 11.49 3.10 23.03
C TYR A 176 10.32 2.19 22.66
N LEU A 177 9.94 1.29 23.57
CA LEU A 177 8.92 0.28 23.30
C LEU A 177 7.53 0.90 23.08
N LYS A 178 7.15 1.91 23.88
CA LYS A 178 5.91 2.69 23.66
C LYS A 178 5.90 3.34 22.28
N ARG A 179 7.00 4.00 21.90
CA ARG A 179 7.09 4.67 20.60
C ARG A 179 7.10 3.68 19.43
N PHE A 180 7.78 2.54 19.58
CA PHE A 180 7.76 1.45 18.62
C PHE A 180 6.34 0.92 18.41
N ILE A 181 5.59 0.65 19.49
CA ILE A 181 4.21 0.14 19.43
C ILE A 181 3.28 1.16 18.75
N GLU A 182 3.45 2.46 19.03
CA GLU A 182 2.69 3.51 18.36
C GLU A 182 2.89 3.49 16.84
N VAL A 183 4.15 3.52 16.38
CA VAL A 183 4.50 3.48 14.95
C VAL A 183 4.01 2.17 14.32
N PHE A 184 4.30 1.04 14.95
CA PHE A 184 3.87 -0.27 14.48
C PHE A 184 2.35 -0.34 14.29
N ARG A 185 1.58 0.09 15.30
CA ARG A 185 0.11 0.08 15.26
C ARG A 185 -0.43 0.97 14.15
N GLU A 186 0.15 2.16 13.97
CA GLU A 186 -0.29 3.12 12.97
C GLU A 186 -0.13 2.57 11.54
N HIS A 187 1.01 1.96 11.25
CA HIS A 187 1.31 1.41 9.93
C HIS A 187 0.65 0.05 9.68
N SER A 188 0.72 -0.89 10.63
CA SER A 188 0.22 -2.26 10.48
C SER A 188 -1.25 -2.33 10.10
N PHE A 189 -2.11 -1.52 10.75
CA PHE A 189 -3.54 -1.52 10.47
C PHE A 189 -3.85 -1.09 9.03
N VAL A 190 -3.22 0.00 8.55
CA VAL A 190 -3.41 0.48 7.17
C VAL A 190 -2.90 -0.54 6.17
N MET A 191 -1.75 -1.16 6.44
CA MET A 191 -1.17 -2.17 5.55
C MET A 191 -2.07 -3.40 5.41
N VAL A 192 -2.53 -3.98 6.52
CA VAL A 192 -3.38 -5.18 6.50
C VAL A 192 -4.78 -4.87 5.94
N SER A 193 -5.36 -3.70 6.27
CA SER A 193 -6.69 -3.34 5.76
C SER A 193 -6.69 -3.04 4.25
N VAL A 194 -5.70 -2.29 3.76
CA VAL A 194 -5.58 -1.98 2.34
C VAL A 194 -5.19 -3.22 1.55
N SER A 195 -4.23 -4.02 2.01
CA SER A 195 -3.89 -5.27 1.34
C SER A 195 -5.08 -6.22 1.23
N LYS A 196 -5.90 -6.37 2.28
CA LYS A 196 -7.13 -7.19 2.24
C LYS A 196 -8.21 -6.63 1.31
N SER A 197 -8.39 -5.31 1.27
CA SER A 197 -9.38 -4.69 0.39
C SER A 197 -8.94 -4.67 -1.08
N VAL A 198 -7.63 -4.53 -1.32
CA VAL A 198 -7.03 -4.74 -2.64
C VAL A 198 -7.20 -6.21 -3.00
N ASP A 199 -6.88 -7.18 -2.16
CA ASP A 199 -7.09 -8.60 -2.50
C ASP A 199 -8.56 -8.92 -2.84
N ALA A 200 -9.50 -8.46 -2.02
CA ALA A 200 -10.94 -8.67 -2.23
C ALA A 200 -11.49 -7.97 -3.49
N SER A 201 -10.92 -6.84 -3.89
CA SER A 201 -11.36 -6.12 -5.10
C SER A 201 -10.76 -6.71 -6.39
N PHE A 202 -9.85 -7.69 -6.27
CA PHE A 202 -9.01 -8.20 -7.37
C PHE A 202 -9.15 -9.71 -7.55
N SER A 203 -9.53 -10.46 -6.51
CA SER A 203 -9.99 -11.84 -6.64
C SER A 203 -11.33 -11.87 -7.38
N GLN A 204 -11.37 -12.41 -8.59
CA GLN A 204 -12.62 -12.91 -9.16
C GLN A 204 -13.13 -14.06 -8.27
N PRO A 205 -14.45 -14.29 -8.14
CA PRO A 205 -14.95 -15.48 -7.47
C PRO A 205 -14.38 -16.68 -8.22
N ALA A 206 -13.40 -17.35 -7.61
CA ALA A 206 -12.77 -18.52 -8.20
C ALA A 206 -13.88 -19.50 -8.58
N SER A 207 -13.96 -19.81 -9.88
CA SER A 207 -14.64 -21.02 -10.33
C SER A 207 -14.04 -22.16 -9.53
N SER A 208 -14.92 -22.86 -8.82
CA SER A 208 -14.66 -23.86 -7.79
C SER A 208 -14.05 -25.14 -8.37
N THR A 209 -12.87 -25.06 -8.99
CA THR A 209 -12.14 -26.18 -9.55
C THR A 209 -10.62 -25.94 -9.52
N ALA A 210 -9.99 -26.07 -8.36
CA ALA A 210 -8.54 -26.31 -8.29
C ALA A 210 -8.20 -27.15 -7.04
N GLY A 211 -7.94 -28.44 -7.31
CA GLY A 211 -7.06 -29.40 -6.63
C GLY A 211 -6.84 -29.37 -5.11
N LEU A 212 -6.93 -30.57 -4.52
CA LEU A 212 -6.63 -30.98 -3.14
C LEU A 212 -5.16 -30.79 -2.67
N ILE A 213 -4.48 -29.73 -3.08
CA ILE A 213 -3.18 -29.33 -2.52
C ILE A 213 -3.27 -27.83 -2.30
N HIS A 214 -3.33 -27.40 -1.03
CA HIS A 214 -3.39 -25.98 -0.69
C HIS A 214 -2.30 -25.22 -1.47
N PRO A 215 -2.65 -24.25 -2.33
CA PRO A 215 -1.65 -23.35 -2.87
C PRO A 215 -0.93 -22.68 -1.69
N LEU A 216 0.40 -22.51 -1.82
CA LEU A 216 1.22 -21.86 -0.80
C LEU A 216 0.53 -20.55 -0.36
N PRO A 217 0.50 -20.21 0.94
CA PRO A 217 -0.16 -18.98 1.38
C PRO A 217 0.38 -17.80 0.57
N THR A 218 -0.52 -17.06 -0.08
CA THR A 218 -0.12 -15.87 -0.83
C THR A 218 0.66 -14.93 0.09
N VAL A 219 1.57 -14.12 -0.46
CA VAL A 219 2.38 -13.16 0.32
C VAL A 219 1.50 -12.34 1.27
N LEU A 220 0.27 -12.02 0.84
CA LEU A 220 -0.75 -11.32 1.61
C LEU A 220 -1.22 -12.07 2.85
N ALA A 221 -1.44 -13.38 2.76
CA ALA A 221 -1.86 -14.20 3.89
C ALA A 221 -0.77 -14.35 4.94
N SER A 222 0.51 -14.37 4.52
CA SER A 222 1.66 -14.47 5.42
C SER A 222 2.07 -13.13 6.05
N PHE A 223 1.70 -12.01 5.42
CA PHE A 223 2.18 -10.69 5.81
C PHE A 223 1.80 -10.26 7.24
N PRO A 224 0.55 -10.45 7.72
CA PRO A 224 0.21 -10.18 9.10
C PRO A 224 1.05 -10.99 10.10
N LEU A 225 1.37 -12.25 9.77
CA LEU A 225 2.23 -13.08 10.62
C LEU A 225 3.65 -12.53 10.71
N HIS A 226 4.19 -12.03 9.60
CA HIS A 226 5.49 -11.35 9.60
C HIS A 226 5.51 -10.12 10.51
N LEU A 227 4.48 -9.27 10.44
CA LEU A 227 4.33 -8.10 11.31
C LEU A 227 4.24 -8.50 12.79
N VAL A 228 3.44 -9.51 13.10
CA VAL A 228 3.31 -10.05 14.46
C VAL A 228 4.65 -10.57 14.96
N GLY A 229 5.40 -11.30 14.13
CA GLY A 229 6.75 -11.78 14.47
C GLY A 229 7.70 -10.63 14.81
N LEU A 230 7.70 -9.55 14.02
CA LEU A 230 8.49 -8.35 14.28
C LEU A 230 8.14 -7.70 15.63
N LEU A 231 6.86 -7.59 15.96
CA LEU A 231 6.42 -7.07 17.26
C LEU A 231 6.80 -8.01 18.41
N MET A 232 6.56 -9.32 18.27
CA MET A 232 6.84 -10.30 19.32
C MET A 232 8.33 -10.39 19.63
N ASN A 233 9.19 -10.41 18.61
CA ASN A 233 10.65 -10.41 18.79
C ASN A 233 11.12 -9.15 19.53
N THR A 234 10.54 -7.99 19.19
CA THR A 234 10.86 -6.72 19.87
C THR A 234 10.42 -6.75 21.33
N LEU A 235 9.20 -7.21 21.61
CA LEU A 235 8.71 -7.37 22.99
C LEU A 235 9.58 -8.35 23.78
N GLN A 236 9.93 -9.50 23.22
CA GLN A 236 10.75 -10.50 23.89
C GLN A 236 12.15 -9.97 24.25
N THR A 237 12.70 -9.08 23.42
CA THR A 237 14.02 -8.48 23.63
C THR A 237 13.98 -7.40 24.73
N TYR A 238 12.99 -6.50 24.69
CA TYR A 238 13.01 -5.28 25.49
C TYR A 238 12.10 -5.32 26.73
N LEU A 239 10.99 -6.06 26.69
CA LEU A 239 10.04 -6.11 27.80
C LEU A 239 10.64 -6.61 29.13
N PRO A 240 11.54 -7.62 29.16
CA PRO A 240 12.13 -8.10 30.41
C PRO A 240 13.00 -7.07 31.15
N ALA A 241 13.50 -6.05 30.46
CA ALA A 241 14.33 -5.01 31.07
C ALA A 241 13.50 -4.00 31.89
N ILE A 242 12.19 -3.94 31.66
CA ILE A 242 11.27 -3.02 32.35
C ILE A 242 10.85 -3.68 33.66
N LYS A 243 11.28 -3.13 34.80
CA LYS A 243 10.95 -3.69 36.13
C LYS A 243 9.65 -3.13 36.72
N ASP A 244 9.25 -1.93 36.31
CA ASP A 244 8.05 -1.29 36.82
C ASP A 244 6.77 -2.00 36.33
N GLN A 245 5.92 -2.35 37.29
CA GLN A 245 4.70 -3.10 37.04
C GLN A 245 3.67 -2.27 36.25
N ALA A 246 3.51 -0.99 36.61
CA ALA A 246 2.54 -0.13 35.95
C ALA A 246 2.91 0.12 34.48
N SER A 247 4.19 0.33 34.19
CA SER A 247 4.71 0.43 32.82
C SER A 247 4.52 -0.85 32.02
N ARG A 248 4.80 -2.03 32.58
CA ARG A 248 4.54 -3.33 31.93
C ARG A 248 3.06 -3.52 31.60
N GLU A 249 2.17 -3.26 32.56
CA GLU A 249 0.72 -3.35 32.33
C GLU A 249 0.24 -2.37 31.25
N SER A 250 0.77 -1.15 31.23
CA SER A 250 0.49 -0.15 30.20
C SER A 250 0.89 -0.63 28.81
N ILE A 251 2.11 -1.16 28.66
CA ILE A 251 2.63 -1.68 27.39
C ILE A 251 1.78 -2.87 26.91
N ILE A 252 1.51 -3.85 27.77
CA ILE A 252 0.71 -5.02 27.40
C ILE A 252 -0.71 -4.58 27.00
N THR A 253 -1.30 -3.63 27.70
CA THR A 253 -2.60 -3.07 27.35
C THR A 253 -2.59 -2.44 25.96
N GLN A 254 -1.56 -1.65 25.62
CA GLN A 254 -1.38 -1.09 24.27
C GLN A 254 -1.26 -2.19 23.21
N VAL A 255 -0.51 -3.26 23.50
CA VAL A 255 -0.36 -4.40 22.58
C VAL A 255 -1.67 -5.18 22.43
N LEU A 256 -2.46 -5.35 23.49
CA LEU A 256 -3.77 -5.99 23.42
C LEU A 256 -4.76 -5.18 22.59
N TYR A 257 -4.73 -3.85 22.70
CA TYR A 257 -5.50 -2.99 21.79
C TYR A 257 -5.04 -3.11 20.33
N CYS A 258 -3.74 -3.22 20.10
CA CYS A 258 -3.18 -3.48 18.77
C CYS A 258 -3.64 -4.84 18.23
N ALA A 259 -3.57 -5.90 19.04
CA ALA A 259 -4.03 -7.24 18.73
C ALA A 259 -5.52 -7.26 18.41
N GLY A 260 -6.37 -6.61 19.20
CA GLY A 260 -7.79 -6.47 18.90
C GLY A 260 -8.05 -5.71 17.59
N SER A 261 -7.26 -4.67 17.30
CA SER A 261 -7.40 -3.90 16.06
C SER A 261 -7.06 -4.72 14.81
N LEU A 262 -5.98 -5.50 14.85
CA LEU A 262 -5.59 -6.43 13.78
C LEU A 262 -6.47 -7.70 13.77
N GLY A 263 -7.02 -8.10 14.91
CA GLY A 263 -7.96 -9.21 15.06
C GLY A 263 -9.24 -8.99 14.27
N ARG A 264 -9.75 -7.76 14.20
CA ARG A 264 -10.87 -7.39 13.30
C ARG A 264 -10.57 -7.64 11.82
N LEU A 265 -9.30 -7.71 11.44
CA LEU A 265 -8.87 -8.02 10.08
C LEU A 265 -8.58 -9.51 9.86
N GLY A 266 -8.64 -10.33 10.92
CA GLY A 266 -8.36 -11.77 10.90
C GLY A 266 -6.97 -12.16 11.41
N ALA A 267 -6.22 -11.22 12.01
CA ALA A 267 -4.85 -11.43 12.50
C ALA A 267 -4.74 -11.15 14.00
N ASP A 268 -5.56 -11.81 14.82
CA ASP A 268 -5.46 -11.70 16.28
C ASP A 268 -4.26 -12.50 16.78
N PHE A 269 -3.39 -11.83 17.53
CA PHE A 269 -2.18 -12.39 18.13
C PHE A 269 -2.15 -12.24 19.65
N GLY A 270 -3.27 -11.85 20.28
CA GLY A 270 -3.34 -11.64 21.73
C GLY A 270 -2.89 -12.85 22.54
N MET A 271 -3.13 -14.07 22.02
CA MET A 271 -2.69 -15.32 22.65
C MET A 271 -1.17 -15.53 22.61
N PHE A 272 -0.46 -15.01 21.60
CA PHE A 272 1.00 -15.15 21.51
C PHE A 272 1.74 -14.39 22.63
N LEU A 273 1.11 -13.41 23.25
CA LEU A 273 1.65 -12.74 24.43
C LEU A 273 1.85 -13.69 25.63
N SER A 274 1.13 -14.81 25.70
CA SER A 274 1.37 -15.83 26.72
C SER A 274 2.76 -16.46 26.61
N ALA A 275 3.32 -16.52 25.39
CA ALA A 275 4.65 -17.05 25.14
C ALA A 275 5.77 -16.14 25.69
N LEU A 276 5.45 -14.89 26.07
CA LEU A 276 6.40 -13.97 26.71
C LEU A 276 6.65 -14.32 28.19
N GLY A 277 6.01 -15.36 28.73
CA GLY A 277 6.32 -15.91 30.06
C GLY A 277 5.90 -15.02 31.24
N MET A 278 5.01 -14.07 31.02
CA MET A 278 4.57 -13.11 32.03
C MET A 278 3.43 -13.72 32.86
N THR A 279 3.67 -14.05 34.12
CA THR A 279 2.65 -14.64 35.02
C THR A 279 1.42 -13.74 35.20
N GLU A 280 1.62 -12.43 35.21
CA GLU A 280 0.60 -11.38 35.31
C GLU A 280 -0.31 -11.27 34.06
N TRP A 281 0.08 -11.90 32.95
CA TRP A 281 -0.63 -11.83 31.67
C TRP A 281 -2.05 -12.37 31.75
N ILE A 282 -2.25 -13.46 32.50
CA ILE A 282 -3.54 -14.16 32.56
C ILE A 282 -4.62 -13.24 33.16
N GLU A 283 -4.29 -12.52 34.23
CA GLU A 283 -5.24 -11.60 34.88
C GLU A 283 -5.52 -10.37 34.02
N LEU A 284 -4.49 -9.82 33.39
CA LEU A 284 -4.63 -8.65 32.55
C LEU A 284 -5.46 -8.93 31.28
N VAL A 285 -5.26 -10.09 30.64
CA VAL A 285 -6.07 -10.52 29.49
C VAL A 285 -7.52 -10.80 29.89
N LYS A 286 -7.75 -11.44 31.04
CA LYS A 286 -9.12 -11.62 31.58
C LYS A 286 -9.79 -10.25 31.78
N ARG A 287 -9.09 -9.29 32.42
CA ARG A 287 -9.59 -7.93 32.63
C ARG A 287 -9.88 -7.21 31.30
N HIS A 288 -8.95 -7.27 30.36
CA HIS A 288 -9.12 -6.65 29.03
C HIS A 288 -10.28 -7.26 28.24
N ARG A 289 -10.42 -8.59 28.24
CA ARG A 289 -11.51 -9.29 27.54
C ARG A 289 -12.88 -8.95 28.13
N LEU A 290 -12.98 -8.82 29.46
CA LEU A 290 -14.20 -8.35 30.13
C LEU A 290 -14.52 -6.90 29.76
N LEU A 291 -13.54 -6.00 29.73
CA LEU A 291 -13.75 -4.60 29.35
C LEU A 291 -14.15 -4.46 27.87
N ALA A 292 -13.49 -5.20 26.98
CA ALA A 292 -13.85 -5.25 25.57
C ALA A 292 -15.28 -5.78 25.36
N GLY A 293 -15.65 -6.88 26.03
CA GLY A 293 -17.02 -7.42 25.95
C GLY A 293 -18.09 -6.46 26.50
N ARG A 294 -17.79 -5.71 27.57
CA ARG A 294 -18.69 -4.66 28.08
C ARG A 294 -18.85 -3.50 27.10
N LEU A 295 -17.77 -3.07 26.46
CA LEU A 295 -17.83 -2.03 25.42
C LEU A 295 -18.65 -2.49 24.21
N GLU A 296 -18.48 -3.73 23.77
CA GLU A 296 -19.26 -4.31 22.67
C GLU A 296 -20.76 -4.41 23.01
N SER A 297 -21.10 -4.81 24.25
CA SER A 297 -22.49 -4.80 24.74
C SER A 297 -23.07 -3.39 24.72
N VAL A 298 -22.36 -2.40 25.24
CA VAL A 298 -22.83 -1.00 25.30
C VAL A 298 -22.99 -0.40 23.89
N ILE A 299 -22.08 -0.70 22.96
CA ILE A 299 -22.19 -0.27 21.56
C ILE A 299 -23.35 -0.98 20.86
N GLY A 300 -23.58 -2.27 21.17
CA GLY A 300 -24.72 -3.04 20.70
C GLY A 300 -26.04 -2.44 21.15
N ASP A 301 -26.17 -2.12 22.43
CA ASP A 301 -27.34 -1.49 23.04
C ASP A 301 -27.60 -0.08 22.48
N HIS A 302 -26.55 0.67 22.15
CA HIS A 302 -26.67 1.98 21.52
C HIS A 302 -27.18 1.90 20.07
N ARG A 303 -26.75 0.88 19.32
CA ARG A 303 -27.21 0.64 17.94
C ARG A 303 -28.65 0.14 17.89
N THR A 304 -29.05 -0.73 18.82
CA THR A 304 -30.44 -1.19 18.92
C THR A 304 -31.37 -0.06 19.34
N SER A 305 -30.96 0.79 20.29
CA SER A 305 -31.74 1.95 20.72
C SER A 305 -31.92 3.01 19.62
N GLN A 306 -30.93 3.22 18.74
CA GLN A 306 -31.06 4.10 17.57
C GLN A 306 -32.00 3.49 16.51
N ALA A 307 -31.92 2.18 16.26
CA ALA A 307 -32.79 1.50 15.29
C ALA A 307 -34.27 1.43 15.72
N THR A 308 -34.57 1.51 17.03
CA THR A 308 -35.95 1.60 17.55
C THR A 308 -36.51 3.02 17.57
N SER A 309 -35.71 4.04 17.26
CA SER A 309 -36.10 5.46 17.29
C SER A 309 -36.33 6.08 15.90
N THR A 310 -36.30 5.26 14.84
CA THR A 310 -36.65 5.58 13.45
C THR A 310 -37.84 4.75 13.01
#